data_AF-T0R0V2-F1
#
_entry.id   AF-T0R0V2-F1
#
_cell.length_a   1.000
_cell.length_b   1.000
_cell.length_c   1.000
_cell.angle_alpha   90.00
_cell.angle_beta   90.00
_cell.angle_gamma   90.00
#
_symmetry.space_group_name_H-M   'P 1'
#
loop_
_entity.id
_entity.type
_entity.pdbx_description
1 polymer ?
#
loop_
_entity_poly.entity_id
_entity_poly.type
_entity_poly.pdbx_seq_one_letter_code
_entity_poly.pdbx_strand_id
1 'polypeptide(L)'
;MQLVVSVVLTVLSAVAVRDTMAHGHLVAPPVQFVDPNSDPTRFCATLDGPSLLPGDTYNKSPGDNTAAFTTHFKASRFKTLKDLIESQPSGGECGITKLDPSKPQALPSVVRWRHGDNEGFTPSHEVLALCGG
;
A
#
# COMPACT_ATOMS: atom_id res chain seq x y z
N MET A 1 -27.03 -38.37 -12.07
CA MET A 1 -27.32 -37.01 -11.54
C MET A 1 -26.04 -36.52 -10.89
N GLN A 2 -25.33 -35.64 -11.59
CA GLN A 2 -23.93 -35.28 -11.30
C GLN A 2 -23.94 -34.04 -10.41
N LEU A 3 -23.55 -34.20 -9.14
CA LEU A 3 -23.36 -33.09 -8.21
C LEU A 3 -22.10 -32.32 -8.62
N VAL A 4 -22.30 -31.15 -9.22
CA VAL A 4 -21.25 -30.19 -9.51
C VAL A 4 -20.96 -29.44 -8.20
N VAL A 5 -19.97 -29.89 -7.44
CA VAL A 5 -19.43 -29.12 -6.32
C VAL A 5 -18.47 -28.10 -6.91
N SER A 6 -18.95 -26.88 -7.15
CA SER A 6 -18.12 -25.73 -7.50
C SER A 6 -17.19 -25.40 -6.33
N VAL A 7 -15.92 -25.80 -6.43
CA VAL A 7 -14.86 -25.33 -5.56
C VAL A 7 -14.57 -23.87 -5.92
N VAL A 8 -15.16 -22.94 -5.18
CA VAL A 8 -14.74 -21.53 -5.19
C VAL A 8 -13.38 -21.48 -4.52
N LEU A 9 -12.31 -21.43 -5.33
CA LEU A 9 -10.94 -21.29 -4.86
C LEU A 9 -10.71 -19.82 -4.47
N THR A 10 -11.03 -19.46 -3.23
CA THR A 10 -10.61 -18.19 -2.62
C THR A 10 -9.11 -18.25 -2.37
N VAL A 11 -8.31 -17.77 -3.32
CA VAL A 11 -6.88 -17.54 -3.13
C VAL A 11 -6.73 -16.26 -2.30
N LEU A 12 -6.76 -16.41 -0.98
CA LEU A 12 -6.36 -15.35 -0.05
C LEU A 12 -4.83 -15.40 0.10
N SER A 13 -4.12 -14.80 -0.85
CA SER A 13 -2.67 -14.62 -0.77
C SER A 13 -2.34 -13.56 0.29
N ALA A 14 -2.30 -13.96 1.56
CA ALA A 14 -1.75 -13.14 2.62
C ALA A 14 -0.21 -13.09 2.47
N VAL A 15 0.27 -12.25 1.54
CA VAL A 15 1.68 -11.92 1.47
C VAL A 15 1.98 -11.02 2.66
N ALA A 16 2.52 -11.59 3.73
CA ALA A 16 3.14 -10.82 4.79
C ALA A 16 4.44 -10.21 4.23
N VAL A 17 4.33 -9.08 3.52
CA VAL A 17 5.50 -8.30 3.13
C VAL A 17 6.03 -7.68 4.42
N ARG A 18 7.09 -8.27 4.96
CA ARG A 18 7.86 -7.65 6.03
C ARG A 18 8.89 -6.77 5.33
N ASP A 19 8.71 -5.47 5.50
CA ASP A 19 9.61 -4.41 5.04
C ASP A 19 9.64 -4.21 3.51
N THR A 20 8.69 -3.43 3.00
CA THR A 20 8.86 -2.77 1.70
C THR A 20 9.71 -1.51 1.89
N MET A 21 11.01 -1.66 1.75
CA MET A 21 11.90 -0.50 1.58
C MET A 21 11.63 0.13 0.20
N ALA A 22 10.54 0.90 0.07
CA ALA A 22 10.15 1.41 -1.24
C ALA A 22 9.40 2.74 -1.17
N HIS A 23 10.13 3.83 -1.38
CA HIS A 23 9.62 4.95 -2.17
C HIS A 23 9.72 4.54 -3.64
N GLY A 24 8.62 4.28 -4.32
CA GLY A 24 8.67 3.89 -5.73
C GLY A 24 7.30 3.66 -6.32
N HIS A 25 7.26 3.49 -7.63
CA HIS A 25 6.05 3.24 -8.39
C HIS A 25 6.18 2.03 -9.29
N LEU A 26 5.05 1.40 -9.56
CA LEU A 26 4.94 0.28 -10.49
C LEU A 26 5.18 0.78 -11.92
N VAL A 27 6.11 0.16 -12.64
CA VAL A 27 6.45 0.48 -14.04
C VAL A 27 6.05 -0.63 -15.01
N ALA A 28 5.83 -1.85 -14.51
CA ALA A 28 5.24 -2.94 -15.29
C ALA A 28 4.34 -3.80 -14.38
N PRO A 29 3.02 -3.90 -14.67
CA PRO A 29 2.30 -3.23 -15.75
C PRO A 29 2.28 -1.70 -15.57
N PRO A 30 2.23 -0.92 -16.67
CA PRO A 30 2.32 0.53 -16.60
C PRO A 30 1.10 1.15 -15.91
N VAL A 31 1.34 2.03 -14.94
CA VAL A 31 0.25 2.79 -14.29
C VAL A 31 -0.03 4.08 -15.02
N GLN A 32 -1.27 4.55 -14.95
CA GLN A 32 -1.64 5.90 -15.36
C GLN A 32 -1.89 6.72 -14.10
N PHE A 33 -1.15 7.81 -13.93
CA PHE A 33 -1.36 8.72 -12.80
C PHE A 33 -2.45 9.75 -13.11
N VAL A 34 -3.17 10.17 -12.07
CA VAL A 34 -4.20 11.22 -12.17
C VAL A 34 -3.57 12.52 -12.67
N ASP A 35 -2.41 12.88 -12.13
CA ASP A 35 -1.56 13.99 -12.59
C ASP A 35 -0.24 13.44 -13.15
N PRO A 36 -0.07 13.39 -14.48
CA PRO A 36 1.11 12.81 -15.12
C PRO A 36 2.39 13.63 -14.95
N ASN A 37 2.28 14.89 -14.51
CA ASN A 37 3.43 15.79 -14.34
C ASN A 37 3.86 15.93 -12.87
N SER A 38 3.13 15.29 -11.96
CA SER A 38 3.44 15.28 -10.53
C SER A 38 4.38 14.13 -10.18
N ASP A 39 4.95 14.17 -8.98
CA ASP A 39 5.77 13.09 -8.45
C ASP A 39 4.93 11.79 -8.36
N PRO A 40 5.33 10.71 -9.08
CA PRO A 40 4.61 9.44 -9.07
C PRO A 40 4.75 8.68 -7.75
N THR A 41 5.60 9.15 -6.83
CA THR A 41 5.83 8.56 -5.50
C THR A 41 5.18 9.34 -4.36
N ARG A 42 4.49 10.45 -4.66
CA ARG A 42 3.80 11.25 -3.64
C ARG A 42 2.69 10.47 -2.92
N PHE A 43 2.47 10.82 -1.66
CA PHE A 43 1.37 10.26 -0.88
C PHE A 43 0.00 10.71 -1.43
N CYS A 44 -0.95 9.78 -1.43
CA CYS A 44 -2.34 10.06 -1.84
C CYS A 44 -3.19 10.67 -0.72
N ALA A 45 -2.76 10.52 0.53
CA ALA A 45 -3.36 11.09 1.73
C ALA A 45 -2.33 11.13 2.87
N THR A 46 -2.58 11.98 3.87
CA THR A 46 -1.80 12.04 5.11
C THR A 46 -2.66 11.52 6.25
N LEU A 47 -2.10 10.59 7.03
CA LEU A 47 -2.73 10.07 8.25
C LEU A 47 -2.03 10.70 9.46
N ASP A 48 -2.78 11.35 10.33
CA ASP A 48 -2.22 11.86 11.60
C ASP A 48 -2.07 10.71 12.61
N GLY A 49 -0.86 10.17 12.72
CA GLY A 49 -0.53 9.04 13.57
C GLY A 49 -0.97 9.20 15.03
N PRO A 50 -0.59 10.30 15.72
CA PRO A 50 -0.96 10.51 17.12
C PRO A 50 -2.47 10.55 17.38
N SER A 51 -3.27 11.11 16.46
CA SER A 51 -4.74 11.12 16.59
C SER A 51 -5.37 9.76 16.27
N LEU A 52 -4.84 9.03 15.27
CA LEU A 52 -5.44 7.78 14.80
C LEU A 52 -5.02 6.56 15.62
N LEU A 53 -3.75 6.52 16.00
CA LEU A 53 -3.08 5.45 16.72
C LEU A 53 -2.30 6.05 17.88
N PRO A 54 -2.99 6.52 18.94
CA PRO A 54 -2.37 7.23 20.04
C PRO A 54 -1.36 6.38 20.80
N GLY A 55 -0.34 7.04 21.35
CA GLY A 55 0.72 6.43 22.15
C GLY A 55 2.14 6.71 21.65
N ASP A 56 2.28 7.38 20.50
CA ASP A 56 3.57 7.81 19.94
C ASP A 56 3.42 9.10 19.10
N THR A 57 4.54 9.75 18.80
CA THR A 57 4.65 10.95 17.95
C THR A 57 4.93 10.62 16.48
N TYR A 58 5.40 9.41 16.18
CA TYR A 58 5.70 8.94 14.81
C TYR A 58 6.67 9.83 14.02
N ASN A 59 7.54 10.56 14.71
CA ASN A 59 8.55 11.45 14.14
C ASN A 59 9.99 10.95 14.40
N LYS A 60 10.15 9.63 14.57
CA LYS A 60 11.42 8.94 14.84
C LYS A 60 11.98 8.30 13.55
N SER A 61 12.95 7.40 13.69
CA SER A 61 13.47 6.63 12.57
C SER A 61 12.36 5.80 11.89
N PRO A 62 12.50 5.44 10.60
CA PRO A 62 11.52 4.59 9.90
C PRO A 62 11.23 3.27 10.65
N GLY A 63 12.27 2.61 11.16
CA GLY A 63 12.15 1.40 11.97
C GLY A 63 11.36 1.63 13.27
N ASP A 64 11.67 2.70 14.00
CA ASP A 64 10.96 3.03 15.25
C ASP A 64 9.48 3.36 14.99
N ASN A 65 9.20 4.13 13.93
CA ASN A 65 7.82 4.48 13.55
C ASN A 65 7.04 3.23 13.11
N THR A 66 7.69 2.29 12.42
CA THR A 66 7.09 1.01 12.02
C THR A 66 6.77 0.13 13.23
N ALA A 67 7.67 0.08 14.21
CA ALA A 67 7.46 -0.64 15.46
C ALA A 67 6.32 -0.02 16.28
N ALA A 68 6.29 1.30 16.39
CA ALA A 68 5.21 2.05 17.04
C ALA A 68 3.87 1.79 16.33
N PHE A 69 3.81 1.95 15.01
CA PHE A 69 2.61 1.71 14.21
C PHE A 69 2.09 0.30 14.44
N THR A 70 2.96 -0.70 14.34
CA THR A 70 2.59 -2.11 14.53
C THR A 70 2.02 -2.36 15.93
N THR A 71 2.59 -1.72 16.95
CA THR A 71 2.15 -1.86 18.34
C THR A 71 0.80 -1.20 18.56
N HIS A 72 0.66 0.07 18.15
CA HIS A 72 -0.57 0.84 18.38
C HIS A 72 -1.71 0.38 17.47
N PHE A 73 -1.44 -0.08 16.25
CA PHE A 73 -2.44 -0.67 15.37
C PHE A 73 -3.07 -1.92 16.00
N LYS A 74 -2.26 -2.83 16.56
CA LYS A 74 -2.75 -4.03 17.26
C LYS A 74 -3.61 -3.71 18.48
N ALA A 75 -3.30 -2.62 19.17
CA ALA A 75 -4.06 -2.14 20.33
C ALA A 75 -5.29 -1.31 19.93
N SER A 76 -5.41 -0.93 18.66
CA SER A 76 -6.47 -0.05 18.18
C SER A 76 -7.81 -0.76 18.02
N ARG A 77 -8.84 0.03 17.71
CA ARG A 77 -10.18 -0.48 17.35
C ARG A 77 -10.23 -1.12 15.95
N PHE A 78 -9.27 -0.82 15.08
CA PHE A 78 -9.25 -1.29 13.70
C PHE A 78 -8.83 -2.75 13.63
N LYS A 79 -9.53 -3.55 12.81
CA LYS A 79 -9.24 -4.98 12.66
C LYS A 79 -8.40 -5.25 11.42
N THR A 80 -8.56 -4.41 10.41
CA THR A 80 -7.80 -4.46 9.16
C THR A 80 -7.16 -3.11 8.85
N LEU A 81 -6.11 -3.12 8.02
CA LEU A 81 -5.53 -1.88 7.50
C LEU A 81 -6.53 -1.11 6.64
N LYS A 82 -7.40 -1.84 5.92
CA LYS A 82 -8.52 -1.28 5.18
C LYS A 82 -9.44 -0.46 6.09
N ASP A 83 -9.85 -0.98 7.25
CA ASP A 83 -10.68 -0.24 8.20
C ASP A 83 -10.02 1.06 8.68
N LEU A 84 -8.70 1.03 8.91
CA LEU A 84 -7.94 2.21 9.31
C LEU A 84 -7.94 3.26 8.18
N ILE A 85 -7.63 2.85 6.95
CA ILE A 85 -7.55 3.74 5.78
C ILE A 85 -8.92 4.32 5.44
N GLU A 86 -9.97 3.49 5.45
CA GLU A 86 -11.36 3.90 5.18
C GLU A 86 -11.94 4.81 6.27
N SER A 87 -11.33 4.84 7.46
CA SER A 87 -11.76 5.74 8.54
C SER A 87 -11.35 7.20 8.33
N GLN A 88 -10.51 7.48 7.33
CA GLN A 88 -9.98 8.80 7.02
C GLN A 88 -10.33 9.20 5.58
N PRO A 89 -10.23 10.50 5.23
CA PRO A 89 -10.17 10.92 3.85
C PRO A 89 -8.95 10.28 3.17
N SER A 90 -9.14 9.09 2.63
CA SER A 90 -8.13 8.37 1.87
C SER A 90 -8.03 8.96 0.47
N GLY A 91 -6.95 8.64 -0.25
CA GLY A 91 -6.73 9.08 -1.64
C GLY A 91 -7.72 8.51 -2.66
N GLY A 92 -8.92 8.07 -2.25
CA GLY A 92 -9.90 7.36 -3.07
C GLY A 92 -9.52 5.90 -3.30
N GLU A 93 -10.35 5.20 -4.09
CA GLU A 93 -10.22 3.75 -4.35
C GLU A 93 -8.89 3.36 -5.01
N CYS A 94 -8.27 4.26 -5.77
CA CYS A 94 -7.03 3.99 -6.51
C CYS A 94 -5.90 4.98 -6.20
N GLY A 95 -5.98 5.70 -5.08
CA GLY A 95 -4.96 6.65 -4.68
C GLY A 95 -4.67 7.70 -5.76
N ILE A 96 -3.41 7.83 -6.16
CA ILE A 96 -2.98 8.76 -7.23
C ILE A 96 -3.05 8.16 -8.65
N THR A 97 -3.59 6.95 -8.81
CA THR A 97 -3.71 6.28 -10.11
C THR A 97 -5.13 6.38 -10.68
N LYS A 98 -5.23 6.40 -12.01
CA LYS A 98 -6.51 6.41 -12.72
C LYS A 98 -7.09 5.00 -12.79
N LEU A 99 -8.32 4.87 -12.31
CA LEU A 99 -9.15 3.69 -12.58
C LEU A 99 -9.81 3.87 -13.95
N ASP A 100 -9.45 3.02 -14.91
CA ASP A 100 -10.14 2.92 -16.20
C ASP A 100 -10.74 1.52 -16.34
N PRO A 101 -12.00 1.31 -15.92
CA PRO A 101 -12.68 0.01 -16.02
C PRO A 101 -12.81 -0.50 -17.46
N SER A 102 -12.69 0.39 -18.45
CA SER A 102 -12.76 0.02 -19.87
C SER A 102 -11.45 -0.57 -20.40
N LYS A 103 -10.34 -0.44 -19.64
CA LYS A 103 -9.00 -0.88 -20.03
C LYS A 103 -8.30 -1.64 -18.88
N PRO A 104 -8.82 -2.82 -18.48
CA PRO A 104 -8.16 -3.63 -17.48
C PRO A 104 -6.78 -4.09 -17.97
N GLN A 105 -5.80 -4.09 -17.08
CA GLN A 105 -4.45 -4.60 -17.37
C GLN A 105 -4.29 -6.00 -16.77
N ALA A 106 -3.80 -6.93 -17.59
CA ALA A 106 -3.47 -8.27 -17.10
C ALA A 106 -2.28 -8.19 -16.12
N LEU A 107 -2.35 -8.96 -15.03
CA LEU A 107 -1.24 -9.10 -14.09
C LEU A 107 -0.14 -9.95 -14.72
N PRO A 108 1.08 -9.42 -14.93
CA PRO A 108 2.19 -10.20 -15.44
C PRO A 108 2.73 -11.15 -14.36
N SER A 109 3.47 -12.18 -14.78
CA SER A 109 4.16 -13.09 -13.85
C SER A 109 5.26 -12.40 -13.03
N VAL A 110 5.74 -11.25 -13.49
CA VAL A 110 6.72 -10.41 -12.81
C VAL A 110 6.25 -8.96 -12.86
N VAL A 111 6.05 -8.37 -11.69
CA VAL A 111 5.82 -6.93 -11.53
C VAL A 111 7.14 -6.21 -11.35
N ARG A 112 7.27 -5.00 -11.90
CA ARG A 112 8.49 -4.19 -11.78
C ARG A 112 8.19 -2.85 -11.15
N TRP A 113 9.05 -2.44 -10.24
CA TRP A 113 8.97 -1.20 -9.49
C TRP A 113 10.22 -0.36 -9.73
N ARG A 114 10.08 0.96 -9.66
CA ARG A 114 11.19 1.91 -9.81
C ARG A 114 11.01 3.08 -8.85
N HIS A 115 12.12 3.59 -8.29
CA HIS A 115 12.14 4.84 -7.53
C HIS A 115 12.31 6.04 -8.49
N GLY A 116 13.45 6.10 -9.19
CA GLY A 116 13.72 7.07 -10.25
C GLY A 116 14.81 6.57 -11.22
N ASP A 117 15.21 7.40 -12.17
CA ASP A 117 16.26 7.02 -13.15
C ASP A 117 17.68 7.16 -12.60
N ASN A 118 17.86 7.94 -11.53
CA ASN A 118 19.16 8.26 -10.94
C ASN A 118 19.42 7.57 -9.59
N GLU A 119 18.41 6.90 -9.01
CA GLU A 119 18.52 6.26 -7.71
C GLU A 119 17.67 4.99 -7.65
N GLY A 120 18.28 3.90 -7.15
CA GLY A 120 17.62 2.63 -6.87
C GLY A 120 16.98 2.58 -5.49
N PHE A 121 16.45 1.41 -5.09
CA PHE A 121 15.99 1.20 -3.73
C PHE A 121 17.20 1.13 -2.78
N THR A 122 17.45 2.20 -2.02
CA THR A 122 18.61 2.34 -1.12
C THR A 122 18.19 2.25 0.35
N PRO A 123 19.00 1.62 1.23
CA PRO A 123 18.68 1.46 2.67
C PRO A 123 18.34 2.74 3.42
N SER A 124 18.75 3.91 2.91
CA SER A 124 18.39 5.20 3.50
C SER A 124 16.93 5.62 3.24
N HIS A 125 16.19 4.91 2.38
CA HIS A 125 14.82 5.22 1.98
C HIS A 125 13.82 4.15 2.44
N GLU A 126 13.90 3.77 3.71
CA GLU A 126 12.93 2.88 4.38
C GLU A 126 11.57 3.57 4.53
N VAL A 127 10.50 2.85 4.18
CA VAL A 127 9.12 3.32 4.33
C VAL A 127 8.24 2.14 4.75
N LEU A 128 7.21 2.41 5.53
CA LEU A 128 6.13 1.47 5.76
C LEU A 128 5.19 1.49 4.53
N ALA A 129 5.26 0.52 3.60
CA ALA A 129 4.18 0.38 2.63
C ALA A 129 3.06 -0.44 3.25
N LEU A 130 1.91 0.19 3.40
CA LEU A 130 0.65 -0.44 3.77
C LEU A 130 0.02 -1.09 2.53
N CYS A 131 0.69 -2.08 1.94
CA CYS A 131 0.02 -2.98 0.98
C CYS A 131 -0.63 -4.11 1.79
N GLY A 132 -1.94 -3.98 2.04
CA GLY A 132 -2.71 -4.97 2.78
C GLY A 132 -3.99 -5.36 2.05
N GLY A 133 -4.10 -6.67 1.77
CA GLY A 133 -5.34 -7.48 1.78
C GLY A 133 -6.28 -7.33 0.61
#